data_AF-A0A1I6D3L3-F1
#
_entry.id   AF-A0A1I6D3L3-F1
#
_cell.length_a   1.000
_cell.length_b   1.000
_cell.length_c   1.000
_cell.angle_alpha   90.00
_cell.angle_beta   90.00
_cell.angle_gamma   90.00
#
_symmetry.space_group_name_H-M   'P 1'
#
loop_
_entity.id
_entity.type
_entity.pdbx_description
1 polymer ?
#
loop_
_entity_poly.entity_id
_entity_poly.type
_entity_poly.pdbx_seq_one_letter_code
_entity_poly.pdbx_strand_id
1 'polypeptide(L)'
;MVRWISLALWLAASVPALAQSDWGAGKSAAFLGITFLDTSTEGDYFGERADERARIGLLEETVRERLRQEGLALSDLSPVAEELERTVNPAKCYGCDLRMGRKLGADFVVVGEVQKVSNLILSMNLVVRDAESGAMVRGQSVEIRSNTDASWLRGIRYILNNNIFKE
;
A
#
# COMPACT_ATOMS: atom_id res chain seq x y z
N MET A 1 45.27 -7.99 -53.59
CA MET A 1 44.01 -7.34 -53.15
C MET A 1 43.16 -8.39 -52.47
N VAL A 2 43.10 -8.41 -51.14
CA VAL A 2 42.23 -9.33 -50.38
C VAL A 2 41.32 -8.46 -49.52
N ARG A 3 40.04 -8.41 -49.86
CA ARG A 3 39.00 -7.69 -49.10
C ARG A 3 38.44 -8.66 -48.06
N TRP A 4 38.69 -8.38 -46.79
CA TRP A 4 38.04 -9.05 -45.66
C TRP A 4 36.67 -8.42 -45.44
N ILE A 5 35.61 -9.23 -45.55
CA ILE A 5 34.24 -8.83 -45.20
C ILE A 5 34.00 -9.35 -43.77
N SER A 6 34.06 -8.45 -42.79
CA SER A 6 33.67 -8.76 -41.42
C SER A 6 32.15 -8.77 -41.32
N LEU A 7 31.56 -9.96 -41.14
CA LEU A 7 30.14 -10.14 -40.84
C LEU A 7 29.94 -9.93 -39.34
N ALA A 8 29.42 -8.77 -38.94
CA ALA A 8 29.06 -8.50 -37.54
C ALA A 8 27.71 -9.16 -37.23
N LEU A 9 27.74 -10.23 -36.45
CA LEU A 9 26.55 -10.94 -35.96
C LEU A 9 25.92 -10.12 -34.81
N TRP A 10 24.81 -9.44 -35.09
CA TRP A 10 24.02 -8.74 -34.08
C TRP A 10 23.16 -9.76 -33.31
N LEU A 11 23.61 -10.15 -32.13
CA LEU A 11 22.77 -10.85 -31.15
C LEU A 11 21.77 -9.85 -30.56
N ALA A 12 20.55 -9.84 -31.11
CA ALA A 12 19.43 -9.13 -30.50
C ALA A 12 19.05 -9.85 -29.20
N ALA A 13 19.59 -9.38 -28.07
CA ALA A 13 19.12 -9.79 -26.76
C ALA A 13 17.70 -9.23 -26.56
N SER A 14 16.70 -10.10 -26.67
CA SER A 14 15.32 -9.82 -26.27
C SER A 14 15.30 -9.66 -24.75
N VAL A 15 15.51 -8.44 -24.28
CA VAL A 15 15.24 -8.06 -22.89
C VAL A 15 13.73 -8.24 -22.69
N PRO A 16 13.27 -9.15 -21.81
CA PRO A 16 11.85 -9.17 -21.48
C PRO A 16 11.53 -7.81 -20.85
N ALA A 17 10.62 -7.07 -21.48
CA ALA A 17 10.07 -5.87 -20.89
C ALA A 17 9.50 -6.27 -19.53
N LEU A 18 10.13 -5.82 -18.44
CA LEU A 18 9.54 -5.87 -17.13
C LEU A 18 8.21 -5.12 -17.27
N ALA A 19 7.09 -5.86 -17.21
CA ALA A 19 5.77 -5.29 -17.30
C ALA A 19 5.66 -4.25 -16.18
N GLN A 20 5.74 -2.99 -16.57
CA GLN A 20 5.55 -1.89 -15.66
C GLN A 20 4.09 -2.00 -15.23
N SER A 21 3.87 -2.36 -13.97
CA SER A 21 2.52 -2.50 -13.42
C SER A 21 1.72 -1.25 -13.77
N ASP A 22 0.56 -1.42 -14.38
CA ASP A 22 -0.32 -0.35 -14.85
C ASP A 22 -1.12 0.32 -13.70
N TRP A 23 -0.53 0.35 -12.50
CA TRP A 23 -1.04 1.06 -11.34
C TRP A 23 -1.31 2.53 -11.67
N GLY A 24 -2.54 2.98 -11.43
CA GLY A 24 -2.96 4.36 -11.66
C GLY A 24 -4.36 4.44 -12.29
N ALA A 25 -4.60 5.52 -13.03
CA ALA A 25 -5.91 5.87 -13.56
C ALA A 25 -6.57 4.75 -14.39
N GLY A 26 -7.88 4.58 -14.21
CA GLY A 26 -8.68 3.58 -14.92
C GLY A 26 -8.62 2.18 -14.33
N LYS A 27 -7.87 1.99 -13.23
CA LYS A 27 -7.81 0.74 -12.47
C LYS A 27 -8.66 0.79 -11.22
N SER A 28 -8.97 -0.40 -10.71
CA SER A 28 -9.70 -0.58 -9.47
C SER A 28 -8.79 -0.97 -8.30
N ALA A 29 -9.10 -0.48 -7.11
CA ALA A 29 -8.35 -0.80 -5.90
C ALA A 29 -9.28 -1.14 -4.74
N ALA A 30 -9.06 -2.32 -4.15
CA ALA A 30 -9.63 -2.71 -2.87
C ALA A 30 -8.71 -2.19 -1.75
N PHE A 31 -9.04 -1.04 -1.18
CA PHE A 31 -8.33 -0.52 -0.01
C PHE A 31 -8.93 -1.10 1.28
N LEU A 32 -8.22 -2.06 1.88
CA LEU A 32 -8.70 -2.82 3.04
C LEU A 32 -8.38 -2.15 4.39
N GLY A 33 -8.01 -0.87 4.36
CA GLY A 33 -7.76 -0.05 5.55
C GLY A 33 -6.32 -0.05 6.05
N ILE A 34 -6.14 0.56 7.22
CA ILE A 34 -4.86 0.69 7.93
C ILE A 34 -4.97 0.04 9.30
N THR A 35 -4.15 -0.97 9.55
CA THR A 35 -4.08 -1.61 10.87
C THR A 35 -3.23 -0.78 11.82
N PHE A 36 -3.74 -0.48 13.01
CA PHE A 36 -2.96 0.17 14.08
C PHE A 36 -2.37 -0.86 15.02
N LEU A 37 -1.05 -0.79 15.23
CA LEU A 37 -0.29 -1.69 16.10
C LEU A 37 0.33 -0.85 17.23
N ASP A 38 -0.27 -0.87 18.42
CA ASP A 38 0.36 -0.27 19.60
C ASP A 38 1.22 -1.31 20.31
N THR A 39 2.53 -1.18 20.14
CA THR A 39 3.55 -1.99 20.82
C THR A 39 4.28 -1.22 21.93
N SER A 40 3.77 -0.02 22.27
CA SER A 40 4.36 0.84 23.30
C SER A 40 3.96 0.46 24.72
N THR A 41 3.04 -0.50 24.89
CA THR A 41 2.34 -0.86 26.14
C THR A 41 1.43 0.23 26.70
N GLU A 42 1.40 1.45 26.15
CA GLU A 42 0.55 2.54 26.64
C GLU A 42 -0.93 2.15 26.59
N GLY A 43 -1.39 1.59 25.46
CA GLY A 43 -2.76 1.09 25.32
C GLY A 43 -3.11 -0.03 26.30
N ASP A 44 -2.17 -0.90 26.65
CA ASP A 44 -2.41 -2.00 27.59
C ASP A 44 -2.60 -1.51 29.03
N TYR A 45 -1.86 -0.46 29.43
CA TYR A 45 -1.94 0.11 30.78
C TYR A 45 -3.07 1.13 30.95
N PHE A 46 -3.30 1.97 29.93
CA PHE A 46 -4.18 3.14 30.04
C PHE A 46 -5.42 3.05 29.16
N GLY A 47 -5.56 1.96 28.40
CA GLY A 47 -6.59 1.80 27.39
C GLY A 47 -6.24 2.49 26.07
N GLU A 48 -6.90 2.06 25.01
CA GLU A 48 -6.73 2.66 23.69
C GLU A 48 -7.12 4.13 23.67
N ARG A 49 -6.30 4.94 23.00
CA ARG A 49 -6.53 6.36 22.90
C ARG A 49 -7.48 6.70 21.76
N ALA A 50 -8.51 7.48 22.07
CA ALA A 50 -9.49 7.91 21.09
C ALA A 50 -8.90 8.79 19.98
N ASP A 51 -7.89 9.61 20.28
CA ASP A 51 -7.23 10.47 19.29
C ASP A 51 -6.42 9.66 18.28
N GLU A 52 -5.75 8.59 18.70
CA GLU A 52 -5.01 7.69 17.80
C GLU A 52 -5.95 6.92 16.87
N ARG A 53 -7.08 6.42 17.38
CA ARG A 53 -8.12 5.81 16.53
C ARG A 53 -8.68 6.82 15.51
N ALA A 54 -8.93 8.06 15.93
CA ALA A 54 -9.38 9.11 15.03
C ALA A 54 -8.33 9.42 13.94
N ARG A 55 -7.04 9.39 14.27
CA ARG A 55 -5.96 9.56 13.29
C ARG A 55 -5.95 8.44 12.25
N ILE A 56 -6.19 7.18 12.63
CA ILE A 56 -6.29 6.09 11.64
C ILE A 56 -7.39 6.38 10.63
N GLY A 57 -8.59 6.76 11.07
CA GLY A 57 -9.68 7.16 10.16
C GLY A 57 -9.30 8.34 9.24
N LEU A 58 -8.59 9.34 9.77
CA LEU A 58 -8.06 10.46 9.00
C LEU A 58 -7.05 10.02 7.93
N LEU A 59 -6.15 9.09 8.26
CA LEU A 59 -5.18 8.55 7.31
C LEU A 59 -5.87 7.73 6.22
N GLU A 60 -6.81 6.88 6.59
CA GLU A 60 -7.59 6.10 5.63
C GLU A 60 -8.33 6.99 4.64
N GLU A 61 -8.98 8.06 5.12
CA GLU A 61 -9.65 8.99 4.22
C GLU A 61 -8.66 9.74 3.32
N THR A 62 -7.50 10.12 3.86
CA THR A 62 -6.42 10.72 3.05
C THR A 62 -5.95 9.77 1.94
N VAL A 63 -5.84 8.47 2.22
CA VAL A 63 -5.50 7.46 1.22
C VAL A 63 -6.63 7.30 0.21
N ARG A 64 -7.88 7.13 0.64
CA ARG A 64 -9.04 6.98 -0.26
C ARG A 64 -9.16 8.16 -1.21
N GLU A 65 -9.07 9.38 -0.70
CA GLU A 65 -9.15 10.59 -1.49
C GLU A 65 -8.02 10.64 -2.51
N ARG A 66 -6.78 10.33 -2.09
CA ARG A 66 -5.66 10.31 -3.03
C ARG A 66 -5.81 9.25 -4.11
N LEU A 67 -6.26 8.03 -3.78
CA LEU A 67 -6.52 6.99 -4.77
C LEU A 67 -7.55 7.46 -5.81
N ARG A 68 -8.63 8.13 -5.39
CA ARG A 68 -9.65 8.69 -6.31
C ARG A 68 -9.09 9.83 -7.17
N GLN A 69 -8.30 10.73 -6.59
CA GLN A 69 -7.66 11.83 -7.32
C GLN A 69 -6.75 11.32 -8.45
N GLU A 70 -6.10 10.19 -8.24
CA GLU A 70 -5.23 9.53 -9.22
C GLU A 70 -6.00 8.65 -10.22
N GLY A 71 -7.34 8.72 -10.18
CA GLY A 71 -8.24 8.07 -11.13
C GLY A 71 -8.51 6.60 -10.86
N LEU A 72 -8.24 6.10 -9.64
CA LEU A 72 -8.62 4.74 -9.26
C LEU A 72 -10.09 4.64 -8.82
N ALA A 73 -10.75 3.58 -9.26
CA ALA A 73 -12.06 3.19 -8.77
C ALA A 73 -11.92 2.36 -7.49
N LEU A 74 -12.42 2.88 -6.35
CA LEU A 74 -12.42 2.10 -5.11
C LEU A 74 -13.50 1.02 -5.13
N SER A 75 -13.11 -0.20 -4.81
CA SER A 75 -14.03 -1.34 -4.74
C SER A 75 -15.02 -1.18 -3.59
N ASP A 76 -16.27 -1.60 -3.79
CA ASP A 76 -17.24 -1.77 -2.70
C ASP A 76 -16.81 -2.96 -1.83
N LEU A 77 -16.53 -2.71 -0.56
CA LEU A 77 -16.06 -3.75 0.37
C LEU A 77 -17.21 -4.56 0.99
N SER A 78 -18.47 -4.19 0.75
CA SER A 78 -19.65 -4.87 1.31
C SER A 78 -19.62 -6.40 1.13
N PRO A 79 -19.20 -6.97 -0.02
CA PRO A 79 -19.13 -8.43 -0.20
C PRO A 79 -18.09 -9.16 0.66
N VAL A 80 -17.15 -8.43 1.26
CA VAL A 80 -16.08 -8.97 2.12
C VAL A 80 -16.11 -8.37 3.53
N ALA A 81 -17.12 -7.58 3.89
CA ALA A 81 -17.15 -6.83 5.14
C ALA A 81 -16.97 -7.72 6.38
N GLU A 82 -17.68 -8.86 6.46
CA GLU A 82 -17.56 -9.79 7.60
C GLU A 82 -16.15 -10.43 7.67
N GLU A 83 -15.56 -10.79 6.53
CA GLU A 83 -14.20 -11.35 6.48
C GLU A 83 -13.17 -10.30 6.91
N LEU A 84 -13.32 -9.07 6.44
CA LEU A 84 -12.45 -7.95 6.78
C LEU A 84 -12.55 -7.60 8.27
N GLU A 85 -13.75 -7.53 8.83
CA GLU A 85 -13.99 -7.25 10.25
C GLU A 85 -13.35 -8.32 11.17
N ARG A 86 -13.36 -9.58 10.74
CA ARG A 86 -12.75 -10.69 11.49
C ARG A 86 -11.23 -10.80 11.27
N THR A 87 -10.68 -10.02 10.34
CA THR A 87 -9.25 -10.03 10.03
C THR A 87 -8.54 -8.99 10.89
N VAL A 88 -7.69 -9.45 11.81
CA VAL A 88 -6.93 -8.56 12.72
C VAL A 88 -6.01 -7.60 11.96
N ASN A 89 -5.34 -8.10 10.92
CA ASN A 89 -4.42 -7.29 10.12
C ASN A 89 -4.38 -7.78 8.67
N PRO A 90 -5.05 -7.09 7.72
CA PRO A 90 -5.04 -7.45 6.31
C PRO A 90 -3.63 -7.47 5.69
N ALA A 91 -2.68 -6.66 6.17
CA ALA A 91 -1.30 -6.67 5.68
C ALA A 91 -0.52 -7.93 6.13
N LYS A 92 -1.01 -8.66 7.14
CA LYS A 92 -0.35 -9.82 7.76
C LYS A 92 -1.31 -11.01 7.96
N CYS A 93 -2.08 -11.36 6.93
CA CYS A 93 -3.12 -12.39 7.05
C CYS A 93 -2.98 -13.59 6.09
N TYR A 94 -1.73 -13.97 5.75
CA TYR A 94 -1.46 -15.14 4.89
C TYR A 94 -2.27 -15.13 3.57
N GLY A 95 -2.28 -13.97 2.91
CA GLY A 95 -2.92 -13.79 1.59
C GLY A 95 -4.45 -13.62 1.63
N CYS A 96 -5.07 -13.38 2.79
CA CYS A 96 -6.50 -13.06 2.86
C CYS A 96 -6.83 -11.76 2.11
N ASP A 97 -5.94 -10.78 2.14
CA ASP A 97 -6.00 -9.52 1.42
C ASP A 97 -6.22 -9.76 -0.07
N LEU A 98 -5.41 -10.65 -0.66
CA LEU A 98 -5.53 -11.01 -2.07
C LEU A 98 -6.82 -11.77 -2.38
N ARG A 99 -7.26 -12.66 -1.48
CA ARG A 99 -8.53 -13.40 -1.66
C ARG A 99 -9.72 -12.46 -1.65
N MET A 100 -9.73 -11.50 -0.73
CA MET A 100 -10.73 -10.43 -0.71
C MET A 100 -10.66 -9.59 -1.98
N GLY A 101 -9.48 -9.14 -2.40
CA GLY A 101 -9.29 -8.40 -3.66
C GLY A 101 -9.86 -9.11 -4.88
N ARG A 102 -9.52 -10.40 -5.06
CA ARG A 102 -10.05 -11.22 -6.16
C ARG A 102 -11.56 -11.41 -6.07
N LYS A 103 -12.11 -11.62 -4.87
CA LYS A 103 -13.56 -11.74 -4.66
C LYS A 103 -14.30 -10.46 -5.03
N LEU A 104 -13.66 -9.30 -4.85
CA LEU A 104 -14.18 -8.00 -5.25
C LEU A 104 -13.94 -7.67 -6.74
N GLY A 105 -13.18 -8.50 -7.46
CA GLY A 105 -12.78 -8.22 -8.84
C GLY A 105 -11.87 -6.98 -8.96
N ALA A 106 -11.14 -6.63 -7.90
CA ALA A 106 -10.23 -5.49 -7.91
C ALA A 106 -8.94 -5.83 -8.67
N ASP A 107 -8.39 -4.88 -9.41
CA ASP A 107 -7.07 -5.03 -10.05
C ASP A 107 -5.97 -5.06 -8.97
N PHE A 108 -6.10 -4.21 -7.96
CA PHE A 108 -5.13 -4.06 -6.88
C PHE A 108 -5.75 -4.18 -5.50
N VAL A 109 -4.95 -4.66 -4.55
CA VAL A 109 -5.22 -4.60 -3.12
C VAL A 109 -4.27 -3.63 -2.46
N VAL A 110 -4.83 -2.75 -1.63
CA VAL A 110 -4.07 -1.75 -0.87
C VAL A 110 -4.29 -2.01 0.61
N VAL A 111 -3.20 -2.15 1.36
CA VAL A 111 -3.20 -2.36 2.81
C VAL A 111 -2.15 -1.46 3.44
N GLY A 112 -2.45 -0.95 4.63
CA GLY A 112 -1.49 -0.18 5.42
C GLY A 112 -1.37 -0.65 6.85
N GLU A 113 -0.27 -0.27 7.48
CA GLU A 113 -0.07 -0.44 8.92
C GLU A 113 0.53 0.85 9.49
N VAL A 114 0.14 1.18 10.72
CA VAL A 114 0.81 2.16 11.56
C VAL A 114 1.23 1.46 12.83
N GLN A 115 2.52 1.44 13.12
CA GLN A 115 3.04 0.88 14.35
C GLN A 115 3.56 1.99 15.26
N LYS A 116 3.09 1.98 16.49
CA LYS A 116 3.58 2.83 17.56
C LYS A 116 4.44 2.00 18.49
N VAL A 117 5.69 2.43 18.67
CA VAL A 117 6.60 1.88 19.69
C VAL A 117 6.69 2.83 20.88
N SER A 118 6.49 4.14 20.65
CA SER A 118 6.31 5.14 21.71
C SER A 118 5.65 6.40 21.14
N ASN A 119 5.31 7.37 21.99
CA ASN A 119 4.88 8.70 21.55
C ASN A 119 5.95 9.46 20.74
N LEU A 120 7.21 9.02 20.79
CA LEU A 120 8.30 9.58 20.01
C LEU A 120 8.56 8.82 18.71
N ILE A 121 8.34 7.50 18.64
CA ILE A 121 8.76 6.66 17.50
C ILE A 121 7.57 5.87 16.98
N LEU A 122 7.18 6.17 15.74
CA LEU A 122 6.16 5.45 14.99
C LEU A 122 6.67 5.13 13.59
N SER A 123 6.22 4.01 13.04
CA SER A 123 6.40 3.65 11.64
C SER A 123 5.06 3.54 10.94
N MET A 124 5.06 3.78 9.64
CA MET A 124 3.89 3.70 8.79
C MET A 124 4.28 3.03 7.48
N ASN A 125 3.46 2.12 6.99
CA ASN A 125 3.66 1.51 5.69
C ASN A 125 2.35 1.44 4.91
N LEU A 126 2.46 1.58 3.59
CA LEU A 126 1.37 1.33 2.65
C LEU A 126 1.93 0.47 1.52
N VAL A 127 1.19 -0.57 1.16
CA VAL A 127 1.59 -1.54 0.14
C VAL A 127 0.45 -1.68 -0.86
N VAL A 128 0.81 -1.73 -2.13
CA VAL A 128 -0.08 -2.02 -3.25
C VAL A 128 0.38 -3.33 -3.89
N ARG A 129 -0.56 -4.25 -4.05
CA ARG A 129 -0.31 -5.55 -4.67
C ARG A 129 -1.28 -5.78 -5.81
N ASP A 130 -0.81 -6.38 -6.89
CA ASP A 130 -1.66 -6.94 -7.92
C ASP A 130 -2.52 -8.06 -7.30
N ALA A 131 -3.84 -7.98 -7.44
CA ALA A 131 -4.76 -8.88 -6.73
C ALA A 131 -4.69 -10.33 -7.23
N GLU A 132 -4.38 -10.51 -8.52
CA GLU A 132 -4.35 -11.81 -9.18
C GLU A 132 -3.04 -12.56 -8.88
N SER A 133 -1.91 -11.97 -9.26
CA SER A 133 -0.57 -12.54 -9.08
C SER A 133 -0.03 -12.40 -7.67
N GLY A 134 -0.52 -11.43 -6.89
CA GLY A 134 -0.02 -11.11 -5.56
C GLY A 134 1.31 -10.34 -5.55
N ALA A 135 1.84 -9.97 -6.71
CA ALA A 135 3.08 -9.21 -6.82
C ALA A 135 2.94 -7.83 -6.17
N MET A 136 3.94 -7.43 -5.39
CA MET A 136 4.00 -6.06 -4.86
C MET A 136 4.35 -5.10 -6.00
N VAL A 137 3.45 -4.20 -6.34
CA VAL A 137 3.64 -3.25 -7.44
C VAL A 137 4.14 -1.89 -6.95
N ARG A 138 3.70 -1.46 -5.77
CA ARG A 138 4.20 -0.27 -5.07
C ARG A 138 4.22 -0.54 -3.57
N GLY A 139 5.08 0.18 -2.86
CA GLY A 139 5.15 0.03 -1.41
C GLY A 139 6.22 0.91 -0.82
N GLN A 140 5.91 1.51 0.32
CA GLN A 140 6.86 2.32 1.06
C GLN A 140 6.57 2.26 2.55
N SER A 141 7.63 2.40 3.33
CA SER A 141 7.58 2.62 4.77
C SER A 141 8.27 3.94 5.11
N VAL A 142 7.80 4.60 6.16
CA VAL A 142 8.43 5.77 6.76
C VAL A 142 8.44 5.65 8.28
N GLU A 143 9.41 6.28 8.91
CA GLU A 143 9.41 6.51 10.35
C GLU A 143 9.14 7.98 10.64
N ILE A 144 8.28 8.24 11.62
CA ILE A 144 8.00 9.59 12.10
C ILE A 144 8.40 9.71 13.57
N ARG A 145 8.99 10.86 13.90
CA ARG A 145 9.44 11.18 15.26
C ARG A 145 8.50 12.15 15.98
N SER A 146 7.23 11.76 16.17
CA SER A 146 6.19 12.55 16.85
C SER A 146 4.83 11.82 16.79
N ASN A 147 4.00 11.94 17.82
CA ASN A 147 2.61 11.44 17.85
C ASN A 147 1.57 12.58 17.77
N THR A 148 1.45 13.23 16.61
CA THR A 148 0.49 14.32 16.37
C THR A 148 -0.21 14.14 15.02
N ASP A 149 -1.39 14.73 14.86
CA ASP A 149 -2.14 14.69 13.60
C ASP A 149 -1.28 15.16 12.42
N ALA A 150 -0.50 16.23 12.63
CA ALA A 150 0.37 16.79 11.63
C ALA A 150 1.54 15.86 11.24
N SER A 151 2.15 15.13 12.20
CA SER A 151 3.23 14.18 11.88
C SER A 151 2.71 12.96 11.13
N TRP A 152 1.55 12.43 11.53
CA TRP A 152 0.90 11.29 10.88
C TRP A 152 0.50 11.62 9.44
N LEU A 153 -0.14 12.77 9.23
CA LEU A 153 -0.52 13.25 7.89
C LEU A 153 0.69 13.47 6.98
N ARG A 154 1.78 14.05 7.51
CA ARG A 154 3.02 14.20 6.74
C ARG A 154 3.59 12.84 6.33
N GLY A 155 3.59 11.87 7.24
CA GLY A 155 4.07 10.51 6.97
C GLY A 155 3.32 9.84 5.82
N ILE A 156 1.99 9.77 5.89
CA ILE A 156 1.22 9.11 4.83
C ILE A 156 1.30 9.86 3.51
N ARG A 157 1.29 11.20 3.51
CA ARG A 157 1.43 12.00 2.28
C ARG A 157 2.80 11.80 1.66
N TYR A 158 3.84 11.64 2.47
CA TYR A 158 5.17 11.32 1.96
C TYR A 158 5.19 9.98 1.24
N ILE A 159 4.59 8.92 1.83
CA ILE A 159 4.45 7.61 1.17
C ILE A 159 3.73 7.77 -0.18
N LEU A 160 2.59 8.45 -0.17
CA LEU A 160 1.76 8.64 -1.36
C LEU A 160 2.52 9.38 -2.47
N ASN A 161 3.22 10.47 -2.13
CA ASN A 161 3.90 11.33 -3.11
C ASN A 161 5.20 10.75 -3.66
N ASN A 162 5.92 9.92 -2.89
CA ASN A 162 7.31 9.57 -3.23
C ASN A 162 7.48 8.13 -3.74
N ASN A 163 6.46 7.28 -3.65
CA ASN A 163 6.52 5.92 -4.19
C ASN A 163 5.19 5.48 -4.79
N ILE A 164 4.08 5.61 -4.04
CA ILE A 164 2.79 5.08 -4.50
C ILE A 164 2.34 5.75 -5.79
N PHE A 165 2.47 7.07 -5.87
CA PHE A 165 2.09 7.88 -7.05
C PHE A 165 3.24 8.73 -7.55
N LYS A 166 4.46 8.21 -7.45
CA LYS A 166 5.61 8.89 -8.04
C LYS A 166 5.58 8.69 -9.56
N GLU A 167 5.63 9.81 -10.28
CA GLU A 167 5.82 9.85 -11.74
C GLU A 167 7.17 9.25 -12.18
#